data_AF-A0A354X590-F1
#
_entry.id   AF-A0A354X590-F1
#
_cell.length_a   1.000
_cell.length_b   1.000
_cell.length_c   1.000
_cell.angle_alpha   90.00
_cell.angle_beta   90.00
_cell.angle_gamma   90.00
#
_symmetry.space_group_name_H-M   'P 1'
#
loop_
_entity.id
_entity.type
_entity.pdbx_description
1 polymer ?
#
loop_
_entity_poly.entity_id
_entity_poly.type
_entity_poly.pdbx_seq_one_letter_code
_entity_poly.pdbx_strand_id
1 'polypeptide(L)' 'QIMTEEQAENMPYNPFDLTKVWYKGEFPLIPVGEFELNRNPDNYFQDV' A
#
# COMPACT_ATOMS: atom_id res chain seq x y z
N GLN A 1 5.75 2.30 0.04
CA GLN A 1 6.12 3.71 -0.20
C GLN A 1 6.37 4.32 1.17
N ILE A 2 7.36 5.21 1.29
CA ILE A 2 7.72 5.85 2.57
C ILE A 2 7.74 7.35 2.32
N MET A 3 7.15 8.12 3.21
CA MET A 3 7.11 9.59 3.19
C MET A 3 7.48 10.08 4.59
N THR A 4 8.34 11.09 4.68
CA THR A 4 8.66 11.75 5.97
C THR A 4 7.59 12.78 6.33
N GLU A 5 7.53 13.20 7.60
CA GLU A 5 6.60 14.24 8.05
C GLU A 5 6.82 15.57 7.29
N GLU A 6 8.06 15.96 7.07
CA GLU A 6 8.41 17.15 6.30
C GLU A 6 7.92 17.07 4.83
N GLN A 7 7.98 15.89 4.22
CA GLN A 7 7.46 15.69 2.86
C GLN A 7 5.93 15.75 2.81
N ALA A 8 5.26 15.28 3.87
CA ALA A 8 3.81 15.37 4.02
C ALA A 8 3.32 16.82 4.14
N GLU A 9 4.06 17.66 4.87
CA GLU A 9 3.75 19.09 5.02
C GLU A 9 3.92 19.88 3.70
N ASN A 10 4.90 19.50 2.89
CA ASN A 10 5.19 20.15 1.60
C ASN A 10 4.39 19.57 0.43
N MET A 11 3.51 18.59 0.67
CA MET A 11 2.76 17.94 -0.39
C MET A 11 1.60 18.83 -0.87
N PRO A 12 1.39 19.00 -2.19
CA PRO A 12 0.29 19.81 -2.73
C PRO A 12 -1.11 19.21 -2.48
N TYR A 13 -1.18 17.97 -1.99
CA TYR A 13 -2.41 17.24 -1.69
C TYR A 13 -2.32 16.67 -0.29
N ASN A 14 -3.46 16.53 0.41
CA ASN A 14 -3.50 15.90 1.72
C ASN A 14 -3.07 14.42 1.59
N PRO A 15 -1.96 14.00 2.23
CA PRO A 15 -1.47 12.62 2.14
C PRO A 15 -2.40 11.59 2.81
N PHE A 16 -3.36 12.03 3.64
CA PHE A 16 -4.36 11.19 4.30
C PHE A 16 -5.71 11.15 3.58
N ASP A 17 -5.84 11.80 2.43
CA ASP A 17 -7.04 11.73 1.60
C ASP A 17 -7.08 10.41 0.83
N LEU A 18 -8.08 9.56 1.14
CA LEU A 18 -8.28 8.25 0.49
C LEU A 18 -8.58 8.34 -1.01
N THR A 19 -8.91 9.52 -1.53
CA THR A 19 -9.14 9.74 -2.97
C THR A 19 -7.86 10.05 -3.75
N LYS A 20 -6.72 10.23 -3.06
CA LYS A 20 -5.44 10.59 -3.67
C LYS A 20 -4.46 9.44 -3.62
N VAL A 21 -3.58 9.40 -4.62
CA VAL A 21 -2.51 8.41 -4.74
C VAL A 21 -1.18 9.14 -4.69
N TRP A 22 -0.21 8.57 -3.98
CA TRP A 22 1.16 9.06 -3.99
C TRP A 22 1.85 8.57 -5.26
N TYR A 23 2.28 9.51 -6.11
CA TYR A 23 2.87 9.17 -7.40
C TYR A 23 4.14 8.34 -7.23
N LYS A 24 4.23 7.23 -7.96
CA LYS A 24 5.36 6.29 -7.89
C LYS A 24 6.70 6.91 -8.30
N GLY A 25 6.68 8.00 -9.08
CA GLY A 25 7.88 8.75 -9.47
C GLY A 25 8.48 9.56 -8.31
N GLU A 26 7.65 10.04 -7.39
CA GLU A 26 8.08 10.80 -6.21
C GLU A 26 8.33 9.86 -5.01
N PHE A 27 7.46 8.87 -4.84
CA PHE A 27 7.54 7.88 -3.78
C PHE A 27 7.58 6.47 -4.39
N PRO A 28 8.76 5.95 -4.74
CA PRO A 28 8.87 4.63 -5.36
C PRO A 28 8.35 3.53 -4.44
N LEU A 29 7.83 2.46 -5.05
CA LEU A 29 7.47 1.24 -4.33
C LEU A 29 8.76 0.54 -3.89
N ILE A 30 8.83 0.22 -2.61
CA ILE A 30 9.95 -0.52 -2.03
C ILE A 30 9.50 -1.97 -1.87
N PRO A 31 10.18 -2.94 -2.49
CA PRO A 31 9.88 -4.35 -2.29
C PRO A 31 10.10 -4.72 -0.82
N VAL A 32 9.08 -5.30 -0.18
CA VAL A 32 9.14 -5.74 1.22
C VAL A 32 9.31 -7.25 1.33
N GLY A 33 8.71 -8.00 0.39
CA GLY A 33 8.77 -9.45 0.35
C GLY A 33 7.79 -9.98 -0.70
N GLU A 34 7.60 -11.28 -0.69
CA GLU A 34 6.67 -11.99 -1.56
C GLU A 34 5.62 -12.75 -0.73
N PHE A 35 4.42 -12.88 -1.28
CA PHE A 35 3.32 -13.60 -0.66
C PHE A 35 2.76 -14.57 -1.70
N GLU A 36 2.72 -15.85 -1.37
CA GLU A 36 2.26 -16.92 -2.26
C GLU A 36 1.02 -17.60 -1.67
N LEU A 37 -0.02 -17.72 -2.48
CA LEU A 37 -1.19 -18.54 -2.19
C LEU A 37 -1.03 -19.90 -2.85
N ASN A 38 -0.73 -20.93 -2.04
CA ASN A 38 -0.42 -22.28 -2.53
C ASN A 38 -1.48 -23.32 -2.18
N ARG A 39 -2.58 -22.93 -1.53
CA ARG A 39 -3.67 -23.85 -1.15
C ARG A 39 -5.03 -23.17 -1.20
N ASN A 40 -6.02 -23.90 -1.69
CA ASN A 40 -7.43 -23.52 -1.58
C ASN A 40 -8.01 -23.96 -0.23
N PRO A 41 -9.09 -23.32 0.24
CA PRO A 41 -9.86 -23.79 1.39
C PRO A 41 -10.48 -25.17 1.12
N ASP A 42 -10.50 -26.03 2.12
CA ASP A 42 -11.13 -27.36 2.02
C ASP A 42 -12.65 -27.25 2.16
N ASN A 43 -13.12 -26.26 2.92
CA ASN A 43 -14.53 -25.89 3.04
C ASN A 43 -14.70 -24.37 2.99
N TYR A 44 -15.27 -23.87 1.89
CA TYR A 44 -15.48 -22.45 1.66
C TYR A 44 -16.28 -21.75 2.78
N PHE A 45 -17.25 -22.42 3.40
CA PHE A 45 -18.10 -21.79 4.42
C PHE A 45 -17.40 -21.65 5.78
N GLN A 46 -16.38 -22.47 6.05
CA GLN A 46 -15.65 -22.44 7.32
C GLN A 46 -14.31 -21.71 7.23
N ASP A 47 -13.65 -21.75 6.06
CA ASP A 47 -12.27 -21.32 5.88
C ASP A 47 -12.10 -19.95 5.19
N VAL A 48 -13.18 -19.36 4.63
CA VAL A 48 -13.20 -18.05 3.92
C VAL A 48 -14.17 -17.10 4.59
#